data_AF-A0A4Q3LYX3-F1
#
_entry.id   AF-A0A4Q3LYX3-F1
#
_cell.length_a   1.000
_cell.length_b   1.000
_cell.length_c   1.000
_cell.angle_alpha   90.00
_cell.angle_beta   90.00
_cell.angle_gamma   90.00
#
_symmetry.space_group_name_H-M   'P 1'
#
loop_
_entity.id
_entity.type
_entity.pdbx_description
1 polymer ?
#
loop_
_entity_poly.entity_id
_entity_poly.type
_entity_poly.pdbx_seq_one_letter_code
_entity_poly.pdbx_strand_id
1 'polypeptide(L)' 'MREAQERLNAQGYDVGTPDGAAGPRTAKALREFQKAQGIPVTGRLDTATQGALSR' A
#
# COMPACT_ATOMS: atom_id res chain seq x y z
N MET A 1 1.53 6.80 6.74
CA MET A 1 2.41 6.30 5.65
C MET A 1 3.24 5.12 6.10
N ARG A 2 4.11 5.25 7.12
CA ARG A 2 4.92 4.15 7.64
C ARG A 2 4.08 2.93 8.06
N GLU A 3 2.99 3.15 8.79
CA GLU A 3 2.07 2.06 9.17
C GLU A 3 1.46 1.35 7.94
N ALA A 4 1.10 2.09 6.89
CA ALA A 4 0.61 1.49 5.65
C ALA A 4 1.68 0.63 4.96
N GLN A 5 2.93 1.08 4.97
CA GLN A 5 4.08 0.30 4.49
C GLN A 5 4.30 -0.98 5.32
N GLU A 6 4.22 -0.89 6.65
CA GLU A 6 4.32 -2.05 7.56
C GLU A 6 3.20 -3.07 7.28
N ARG A 7 1.96 -2.60 7.11
CA ARG A 7 0.81 -3.45 6.76
C ARG A 7 0.92 -4.08 5.38
N LEU A 8 1.43 -3.36 4.39
CA LEU A 8 1.67 -3.89 3.05
C LEU A 8 2.71 -5.02 3.10
N ASN A 9 3.83 -4.80 3.80
CA ASN A 9 4.84 -5.84 4.02
C ASN A 9 4.26 -7.06 4.75
N ALA A 10 3.45 -6.85 5.79
CA ALA A 10 2.80 -7.92 6.54
C ALA A 10 1.85 -8.76 5.67
N GLN A 11 1.27 -8.17 4.63
CA GLN A 11 0.43 -8.85 3.65
C GLN A 11 1.21 -9.41 2.45
N GLY A 12 2.55 -9.30 2.45
CA GLY A 12 3.42 -9.82 1.39
C GLY A 12 3.67 -8.88 0.22
N TYR A 13 3.24 -7.62 0.30
CA TYR A 13 3.56 -6.59 -0.69
C TYR A 13 4.83 -5.86 -0.29
N ASP A 14 5.93 -6.14 -1.00
CA ASP A 14 7.25 -5.55 -0.70
C ASP A 14 7.29 -4.04 -0.98
N VAL A 15 7.30 -3.25 0.09
CA VAL A 15 7.53 -1.80 0.04
C VAL A 15 8.97 -1.41 0.37
N GLY A 16 9.82 -2.37 0.75
CA GLY A 16 11.12 -2.15 1.37
C GLY A 16 11.02 -1.78 2.85
N THR A 17 12.02 -1.06 3.36
CA THR A 17 12.02 -0.53 4.73
C THR A 17 10.89 0.49 4.88
N PRO A 18 9.99 0.35 5.87
CA PRO A 18 8.97 1.35 6.18
C PRO A 18 9.60 2.66 6.71
N ASP A 19 9.96 3.53 5.79
CA ASP A 19 10.63 4.82 6.03
C ASP A 19 9.64 6.00 6.05
N GLY A 20 8.37 5.74 5.75
CA GLY A 20 7.32 6.76 5.61
C GLY A 20 7.28 7.47 4.26
N ALA A 21 8.23 7.19 3.35
CA ALA A 21 8.30 7.79 2.04
C ALA A 21 7.55 6.96 0.98
N ALA A 22 6.64 7.60 0.24
CA ALA A 22 5.90 6.94 -0.85
C ALA A 22 6.74 6.82 -2.13
N GLY A 23 7.85 6.07 -2.06
CA GLY A 23 8.73 5.84 -3.20
C GLY A 23 8.16 4.87 -4.25
N PRO A 24 8.90 4.61 -5.35
CA PRO A 24 8.45 3.73 -6.43
C PRO A 24 8.06 2.31 -5.97
N ARG A 25 8.75 1.76 -4.97
CA ARG A 25 8.42 0.46 -4.35
C ARG A 25 7.07 0.49 -3.64
N THR A 26 6.85 1.50 -2.79
CA THR A 26 5.56 1.70 -2.12
C THR A 26 4.43 1.89 -3.13
N ALA A 27 4.64 2.69 -4.19
CA ALA A 27 3.62 2.88 -5.23
C ALA A 27 3.31 1.58 -5.98
N LYS A 28 4.30 0.72 -6.22
CA LYS A 28 4.09 -0.61 -6.84
C LYS A 28 3.26 -1.51 -5.92
N ALA A 29 3.66 -1.67 -4.67
CA ALA A 29 2.94 -2.45 -3.67
C ALA A 29 1.49 -1.98 -3.48
N LEU A 30 1.28 -0.66 -3.47
CA LEU A 30 -0.07 -0.08 -3.42
C LEU A 30 -0.91 -0.49 -4.63
N ARG A 31 -0.36 -0.47 -5.84
CA ARG A 31 -1.08 -0.92 -7.05
C ARG A 31 -1.46 -2.40 -6.97
N GLU A 32 -0.54 -3.25 -6.51
CA GLU A 32 -0.76 -4.69 -6.36
C GLU A 32 -1.83 -4.96 -5.31
N PHE A 33 -1.75 -4.30 -4.16
CA PHE A 33 -2.76 -4.37 -3.11
C PHE A 33 -4.13 -3.90 -3.61
N GLN A 34 -4.21 -2.73 -4.25
CA GLN A 34 -5.47 -2.20 -4.78
C GLN A 34 -6.11 -3.17 -5.77
N LYS A 35 -5.31 -3.77 -6.66
CA LYS A 35 -5.77 -4.78 -7.61
C LYS A 35 -6.31 -6.02 -6.89
N ALA A 36 -5.63 -6.49 -5.85
CA ALA A 36 -6.07 -7.65 -5.06
C ALA A 36 -7.36 -7.37 -4.27
N GLN A 37 -7.56 -6.14 -3.81
CA GLN A 37 -8.77 -5.70 -3.08
C GLN A 37 -9.93 -5.33 -4.01
N GLY A 38 -9.73 -5.30 -5.33
CA GLY A 38 -10.76 -4.90 -6.29
C GLY A 38 -11.17 -3.42 -6.19
N ILE A 39 -10.27 -2.56 -5.71
CA ILE A 39 -10.49 -1.10 -5.59
C ILE A 39 -9.72 -0.35 -6.70
N PRO A 40 -9.99 0.95 -6.94
CA PRO A 40 -9.28 1.72 -7.95
C PRO A 40 -7.75 1.67 -7.79
N VAL A 41 -7.05 1.32 -8.87
CA VAL A 41 -5.59 1.16 -8.89
C VAL A 41 -4.91 2.50 -9.16
N THR A 42 -4.70 3.29 -8.11
CA THR A 42 -4.05 4.61 -8.19
C THR A 42 -2.55 4.57 -7.88
N GLY A 43 -2.08 3.52 -7.21
CA GLY A 43 -0.71 3.44 -6.66
C GLY A 43 -0.42 4.47 -5.57
N ARG A 44 -1.46 5.05 -4.97
CA ARG A 44 -1.38 6.04 -3.89
C ARG A 44 -2.16 5.54 -2.68
N LEU A 45 -1.77 6.01 -1.51
CA LEU A 45 -2.53 5.76 -0.28
C LEU A 45 -3.72 6.73 -0.22
N ASP A 46 -4.72 6.52 -1.07
CA ASP A 46 -5.98 7.28 -1.08
C ASP A 46 -7.01 6.71 -0.07
N THR A 47 -8.14 7.38 0.08
CA THR A 47 -9.19 7.00 1.06
C THR A 47 -9.68 5.56 0.89
N ALA A 48 -9.84 5.10 -0.35
CA ALA A 48 -10.26 3.72 -0.62
C ALA A 48 -9.19 2.72 -0.16
N THR A 49 -7.93 3.01 -0.45
CA THR A 49 -6.78 2.19 -0.04
C THR A 49 -6.58 2.22 1.48
N GLN A 50 -6.73 3.37 2.12
CA GLN A 50 -6.67 3.51 3.58
C GLN A 50 -7.77 2.70 4.27
N GLY A 51 -9.00 2.74 3.74
CA GLY A 51 -10.11 1.94 4.26
C GLY A 51 -9.91 0.44 4.08
N ALA A 52 -9.31 0.01 2.95
CA ALA A 52 -8.98 -1.40 2.74
C ALA A 52 -7.80 -1.85 3.64
N LEU A 53 -6.82 -0.98 3.87
CA LEU A 53 -5.72 -1.15 4.80
C LEU A 53 -6.10 -0.84 6.26
N SER A 54 -7.36 -0.74 6.65
CA SER A 54 -7.74 -0.62 8.07
C SER A 54 -8.54 -1.80 8.59
N ARG A 55 -9.10 -2.60 7.67
CA ARG A 55 -9.80 -3.86 7.95
C ARG A 55 -8.83 -4.99 8.32
#